data_AF-A0A354V630-F1
#
_entry.id   AF-A0A354V630-F1
#
_cell.length_a   1.000
_cell.length_b   1.000
_cell.length_c   1.000
_cell.angle_alpha   90.00
_cell.angle_beta   90.00
_cell.angle_gamma   90.00
#
_symmetry.space_group_name_H-M   'P 1'
#
loop_
_entity.id
_entity.type
_entity.pdbx_description
1 polymer ?
#
loop_
_entity_poly.entity_id
_entity_poly.type
_entity_poly.pdbx_seq_one_letter_code
_entity_poly.pdbx_strand_id
1 'polypeptide(L)'
;MNAITMPSSRAYNVVDHTYDVVVVGAGGSGLRATFGMGASGLKTACITKVFPTRSHTVAAQGGIGAALGNMGEDDWRWHMYD
;
A
#
# COMPACT_ATOMS: atom_id res chain seq x y z
N MET A 1 20.26 17.43 21.03
CA MET A 1 20.50 18.70 20.33
C MET A 1 19.15 19.25 19.91
N ASN A 2 18.69 20.31 20.57
CA ASN A 2 17.38 20.91 20.36
C ASN A 2 17.44 21.84 19.15
N ALA A 3 16.60 21.59 18.15
CA ALA A 3 16.41 22.53 17.05
C ALA A 3 15.57 23.71 17.55
N ILE A 4 16.25 24.79 17.93
CA ILE A 4 15.64 26.13 17.99
C ILE A 4 15.40 26.53 16.53
N THR A 5 14.19 26.33 16.04
CA THR A 5 13.77 26.78 14.71
C THR A 5 13.55 28.29 14.73
N MET A 6 14.36 29.02 13.97
CA MET A 6 14.10 30.42 13.63
C MET A 6 12.73 30.54 12.93
N PRO A 7 11.99 31.65 13.09
CA PRO A 7 10.70 31.82 12.44
C PRO A 7 10.91 31.89 10.92
N SER A 8 10.49 30.84 10.22
CA SER A 8 10.49 30.78 8.76
C SER A 8 9.43 31.76 8.23
N SER A 9 9.78 32.62 7.28
CA SER A 9 8.90 33.54 6.56
C SER A 9 7.87 32.87 5.63
N ARG A 10 7.62 31.57 5.80
CA ARG A 10 6.71 30.77 4.96
C ARG A 10 5.39 30.52 5.70
N ALA A 11 4.28 30.54 4.95
CA ALA A 11 2.93 30.30 5.48
C ALA A 11 2.77 28.93 6.17
N TYR A 12 3.59 27.95 5.82
CA TYR A 12 3.57 26.60 6.39
C TYR A 12 4.99 26.08 6.66
N ASN A 13 5.12 25.32 7.74
CA ASN A 13 6.30 24.52 8.00
C ASN A 13 6.28 23.28 7.08
N VAL A 14 7.34 23.06 6.33
CA VAL A 14 7.49 21.89 5.44
C VAL A 14 8.43 20.90 6.12
N VAL A 15 8.04 19.63 6.16
CA VAL A 15 8.86 18.55 6.73
C VAL A 15 9.25 17.60 5.62
N ASP A 16 10.55 17.47 5.39
CA ASP A 16 11.12 16.58 4.38
C ASP A 16 11.46 15.21 4.98
N HIS A 17 11.17 14.14 4.23
CA HIS A 17 11.52 12.77 4.59
C HIS A 17 12.11 12.04 3.39
N THR A 18 13.06 11.14 3.63
CA THR A 18 13.68 10.30 2.59
C THR A 18 13.49 8.81 2.90
N TYR A 19 13.01 8.09 1.89
CA TYR A 19 12.71 6.64 1.89
C TYR A 19 13.11 6.06 0.53
N ASP A 20 13.36 4.76 0.48
CA ASP A 20 13.64 4.04 -0.77
C ASP A 20 12.35 3.88 -1.59
N VAL A 21 11.23 3.65 -0.90
CA VAL A 21 9.90 3.48 -1.50
C VAL A 21 8.85 4.24 -0.69
N VAL A 22 7.94 4.91 -1.41
CA VAL A 22 6.74 5.53 -0.83
C VAL A 22 5.51 4.93 -1.49
N VAL A 23 4.65 4.30 -0.69
CA VAL A 23 3.35 3.76 -1.11
C VAL A 23 2.24 4.70 -0.64
N VAL A 24 1.42 5.18 -1.57
CA VAL A 24 0.28 6.05 -1.27
C VAL A 24 -1.02 5.27 -1.39
N GLY A 25 -1.65 5.03 -0.24
CA GLY A 25 -2.85 4.22 -0.06
C GLY A 25 -2.56 2.93 0.72
N ALA A 26 -3.36 2.65 1.75
CA ALA A 26 -3.25 1.45 2.58
C ALA A 26 -4.44 0.49 2.40
N GLY A 27 -4.89 0.33 1.14
CA GLY A 27 -5.83 -0.73 0.74
C GLY A 27 -5.12 -2.07 0.52
N GLY A 28 -5.82 -3.05 -0.05
CA GLY A 28 -5.25 -4.39 -0.29
C GLY A 28 -3.95 -4.36 -1.10
N SER A 29 -3.92 -3.62 -2.21
CA SER A 29 -2.73 -3.46 -3.05
C SER A 29 -1.60 -2.72 -2.32
N GLY A 30 -1.91 -1.60 -1.67
CA GLY A 30 -0.93 -0.77 -0.99
C GLY A 30 -0.27 -1.46 0.20
N LEU A 31 -1.04 -2.19 1.01
CA LEU A 31 -0.48 -3.00 2.10
C LEU A 31 0.37 -4.16 1.57
N ARG A 32 -0.06 -4.85 0.51
CA ARG A 32 0.72 -5.94 -0.09
C ARG A 32 2.06 -5.44 -0.65
N ALA A 33 2.06 -4.29 -1.32
CA ALA A 33 3.26 -3.64 -1.83
C ALA A 33 4.18 -3.18 -0.69
N THR A 34 3.63 -2.46 0.31
CA THR A 34 4.39 -1.98 1.48
C THR A 34 5.08 -3.13 2.21
N PHE A 35 4.35 -4.22 2.48
CA PHE A 35 4.91 -5.40 3.13
C PHE A 35 6.00 -6.06 2.27
N GLY A 36 5.78 -6.19 0.96
CA GLY A 36 6.76 -6.75 0.04
C GLY A 36 8.08 -5.98 0.05
N MET A 37 8.02 -4.65 -0.05
CA MET A 37 9.22 -3.79 -0.05
C MET A 37 9.94 -3.81 1.29
N GLY A 38 9.20 -3.76 2.41
CA GLY A 38 9.77 -3.91 3.74
C GLY A 38 10.44 -5.26 3.95
N ALA A 39 9.82 -6.35 3.48
CA ALA A 39 10.40 -7.70 3.53
C ALA A 39 11.65 -7.86 2.65
N SER A 40 11.77 -7.07 1.57
CA SER A 40 12.99 -6.97 0.75
C SER A 40 14.08 -6.09 1.37
N GLY A 41 13.87 -5.54 2.57
CA GLY A 41 14.86 -4.73 3.28
C GLY A 41 14.86 -3.25 2.89
N LEU A 42 13.91 -2.79 2.08
CA LEU A 42 13.81 -1.39 1.65
C LEU A 42 13.12 -0.54 2.72
N LYS A 43 13.69 0.63 3.02
CA LYS A 43 13.08 1.62 3.91
C LYS A 43 11.83 2.17 3.22
N THR A 44 10.67 1.67 3.63
CA THR A 44 9.39 1.92 2.96
C THR A 44 8.44 2.73 3.82
N ALA A 45 7.87 3.80 3.27
CA ALA A 45 6.79 4.56 3.89
C ALA A 45 5.43 4.19 3.27
N CYS A 46 4.42 3.98 4.12
CA CYS A 46 3.02 3.80 3.69
C CYS A 46 2.19 4.98 4.20
N ILE A 47 1.64 5.75 3.28
CA ILE A 47 0.86 6.96 3.57
C ILE A 47 -0.60 6.69 3.22
N THR A 48 -1.50 6.94 4.16
CA THR A 48 -2.94 6.75 3.95
C THR A 48 -3.75 7.84 4.63
N LYS A 49 -4.83 8.26 3.98
CA LYS A 49 -5.75 9.29 4.51
C LYS A 49 -6.74 8.75 5.56
N VAL A 50 -6.87 7.42 5.64
CA VAL A 50 -7.73 6.72 6.61
C VAL A 50 -6.94 5.59 7.26
N PHE A 51 -7.38 5.15 8.44
CA PHE A 51 -6.85 3.94 9.05
C PHE A 51 -6.95 2.76 8.06
N PRO A 52 -5.93 1.90 7.90
CA PRO A 52 -5.83 0.96 6.78
C PRO A 52 -7.07 0.08 6.55
N THR A 53 -7.67 -0.44 7.63
CA THR A 53 -8.88 -1.30 7.54
C THR A 53 -10.16 -0.53 7.23
N ARG A 54 -10.09 0.79 7.00
CA ARG A 54 -11.18 1.64 6.49
C ARG A 54 -11.00 1.99 5.01
N SER A 55 -10.05 1.39 4.32
CA SER A 55 -9.94 1.46 2.85
C SER A 55 -11.11 0.75 2.18
N HIS A 56 -11.49 1.14 0.96
CA HIS A 56 -12.65 0.55 0.27
C HIS A 56 -12.49 -0.94 -0.06
N THR A 57 -11.26 -1.48 -0.02
CA THR A 57 -11.02 -2.93 -0.08
C THR A 57 -11.80 -3.69 1.01
N VAL A 58 -12.06 -3.06 2.16
CA VAL A 58 -12.86 -3.67 3.25
C VAL A 58 -14.29 -4.00 2.86
N ALA A 59 -14.83 -3.35 1.82
CA ALA A 59 -16.21 -3.52 1.37
C ALA A 59 -16.38 -4.61 0.29
N ALA A 60 -15.29 -5.28 -0.12
CA ALA A 60 -15.39 -6.37 -1.09
C ALA A 60 -16.12 -7.59 -0.50
N GLN A 61 -16.98 -8.23 -1.30
CA GLN A 61 -17.85 -9.33 -0.84
C GLN A 61 -17.68 -10.64 -1.61
N GLY A 62 -17.57 -10.60 -2.95
CA GLY A 62 -17.64 -11.81 -3.79
C GLY A 62 -16.47 -12.79 -3.59
N GLY A 63 -15.24 -12.30 -3.68
CA GLY A 63 -14.03 -13.12 -3.57
C GLY A 63 -12.91 -12.64 -4.48
N ILE A 64 -11.92 -13.51 -4.69
CA ILE A 64 -10.84 -13.35 -5.66
C ILE A 64 -10.84 -14.55 -6.60
N GLY A 65 -10.90 -14.29 -7.91
CA GLY A 65 -10.79 -15.34 -8.93
C GLY A 65 -9.36 -15.87 -8.99
N ALA A 66 -9.21 -17.19 -9.02
CA ALA A 66 -7.94 -17.86 -9.23
C ALA A 66 -8.20 -19.27 -9.77
N ALA A 67 -7.45 -19.67 -10.80
CA ALA A 67 -7.58 -20.99 -11.43
C ALA A 67 -6.92 -22.07 -10.55
N LEU A 68 -7.58 -22.42 -9.44
CA LEU A 68 -7.05 -23.32 -8.40
C LEU A 68 -7.47 -24.78 -8.60
N GLY A 69 -8.50 -25.04 -9.41
CA GLY A 69 -8.99 -26.40 -9.65
C GLY A 69 -9.69 -27.08 -8.46
N ASN A 70 -10.11 -26.31 -7.45
CA ASN A 70 -10.69 -26.88 -6.22
C ASN A 70 -12.08 -27.48 -6.40
N MET A 71 -12.85 -27.01 -7.41
CA MET A 71 -14.23 -27.43 -7.67
C MET A 71 -14.39 -28.20 -8.99
N GLY A 72 -13.30 -28.42 -9.72
CA GLY A 72 -13.27 -29.02 -11.05
C GLY A 72 -11.91 -28.78 -11.71
N GLU A 73 -11.65 -29.41 -12.86
CA GLU A 73 -10.46 -29.10 -13.65
C GLU A 73 -10.48 -27.62 -14.05
N ASP A 74 -9.30 -26.98 -14.00
CA ASP A 74 -9.14 -25.55 -14.25
C ASP A 74 -7.75 -25.26 -14.82
N ASP A 75 -7.63 -24.19 -15.61
CA ASP A 75 -6.38 -23.76 -16.23
C ASP A 75 -6.30 -22.22 -16.21
N TRP A 76 -5.16 -21.69 -15.75
CA TRP A 76 -4.94 -20.24 -15.74
C TRP A 76 -5.06 -19.60 -17.13
N ARG A 77 -4.85 -20.37 -18.21
CA ARG A 77 -5.05 -19.92 -19.58
C ARG A 77 -6.53 -19.66 -19.90
N TRP A 78 -7.44 -20.42 -19.30
CA TRP A 78 -8.88 -20.18 -19.42
C TRP A 78 -9.26 -18.88 -18.70
N HIS A 79 -8.74 -18.68 -17.48
CA HIS A 79 -8.93 -17.42 -16.74
C HIS A 79 -8.24 -16.21 -17.39
N MET A 80 -7.18 -16.39 -18.19
CA MET A 80 -6.59 -15.31 -18.98
C MET A 80 -7.43 -14.98 -20.23
N TYR A 81 -8.14 -15.98 -20.79
CA TYR A 81 -8.97 -15.82 -21.97
C TYR A 81 -10.28 -15.09 -21.65
N ASP A 82 -10.89 -15.40 -20.51
CA ASP A 82 -12.08 -14.73 -19.97
C ASP A 82 -11.80 -13.28 -19.53
#